data_AF-A0A662BUH6-F1
#
_entry.id   AF-A0A662BUH6-F1
#
_cell.length_a   1.000
_cell.length_b   1.000
_cell.length_c   1.000
_cell.angle_alpha   90.00
_cell.angle_beta   90.00
_cell.angle_gamma   90.00
#
_symmetry.space_group_name_H-M   'P 1'
#
loop_
_entity.id
_entity.type
_entity.pdbx_description
1 polymer ?
#
loop_
_entity_poly.entity_id
_entity_poly.type
_entity_poly.pdbx_seq_one_letter_code
_entity_poly.pdbx_strand_id
1 'polypeptide(L)'
;MYINSSETAIIALLEKIKSLEEPDSAGIFYNAFIVILDAFVQPFSITILVSLVVLLVLLFFSAMVSGSEIGFFSLGPQHLEKLKQSTSGRGKLILKLLERPKRLLATILIANNFVNVAIVILSTFIASQWFNLSSFPVLAFIVQVVVITALILLLGEILPKMYASVYPVRFSKSMAGVLNVLIKMFYPLSSILVRSTSFLDNRVARKSHVLSRSELSD
;
A
#
# COMPACT_ATOMS: atom_id res chain seq x y z
N MET A 1 47.05 63.59 -6.81
CA MET A 1 46.39 63.27 -8.10
C MET A 1 44.91 63.09 -7.79
N TYR A 2 44.10 64.14 -7.97
CA TYR A 2 42.67 64.13 -7.65
C TYR A 2 41.94 63.33 -8.75
N ILE A 3 41.46 62.13 -8.42
CA ILE A 3 40.54 61.41 -9.30
C ILE A 3 39.25 62.23 -9.35
N ASN A 4 38.80 62.57 -10.55
CA ASN A 4 37.70 63.50 -10.76
C ASN A 4 36.38 62.89 -10.23
N SER A 5 35.60 63.65 -9.46
CA SER A 5 34.36 63.18 -8.82
C SER A 5 33.32 62.64 -9.82
N SER A 6 33.42 63.05 -11.09
CA SER A 6 32.58 62.54 -12.18
C SER A 6 32.99 61.14 -12.66
N GLU A 7 34.27 60.80 -12.63
CA GLU A 7 34.75 59.46 -13.03
C GLU A 7 34.36 58.40 -12.01
N THR A 8 34.41 58.72 -10.72
CA THR A 8 34.00 57.80 -9.65
C THR A 8 32.50 57.50 -9.69
N ALA A 9 31.68 58.50 -10.04
CA ALA A 9 30.24 58.33 -10.23
C ALA A 9 29.92 57.46 -11.45
N ILE A 10 30.64 57.62 -12.57
CA ILE A 10 30.46 56.82 -13.78
C ILE A 10 30.90 55.37 -13.54
N ILE A 11 32.02 55.13 -12.86
CA ILE A 11 32.49 53.78 -12.51
C ILE A 11 31.49 53.08 -11.58
N ALA A 12 30.97 53.77 -10.56
CA ALA A 12 29.95 53.22 -9.67
C ALA A 12 28.63 52.93 -10.40
N LEU A 13 28.25 53.76 -11.39
CA LEU A 13 27.08 53.52 -12.22
C LEU A 13 27.28 52.33 -13.16
N LEU A 14 28.48 52.18 -13.74
CA LEU A 14 28.84 51.05 -14.60
C LEU A 14 28.93 49.74 -13.81
N GLU A 15 29.46 49.74 -12.59
CA GLU A 15 29.42 48.58 -11.69
C GLU A 15 27.98 48.22 -11.30
N LYS A 16 27.15 49.22 -11.01
CA LYS A 16 25.74 49.01 -10.68
C LYS A 16 24.95 48.47 -11.86
N ILE A 17 25.18 48.97 -13.08
CA ILE A 17 24.57 48.45 -14.32
C ILE A 17 25.06 47.02 -14.59
N LYS A 18 26.36 46.74 -14.41
CA LYS A 18 26.93 45.40 -14.57
C LYS A 18 26.39 44.40 -13.54
N SER A 19 26.03 44.86 -12.34
CA SER A 19 25.35 44.05 -11.32
C SER A 19 23.85 43.87 -11.54
N LEU A 20 23.24 44.67 -12.43
CA LEU A 20 21.81 44.63 -12.77
C LEU A 20 21.51 43.81 -14.03
N GLU A 21 22.52 43.46 -14.83
CA GLU A 21 22.32 42.91 -16.18
C GLU A 21 22.70 41.42 -16.31
N GLU A 22 23.38 40.84 -15.34
CA GLU A 22 23.63 39.39 -15.30
C GLU A 22 22.88 38.77 -14.12
N PRO A 23 21.68 38.19 -14.34
CA PRO A 23 21.10 37.33 -13.33
C PRO A 23 22.13 36.22 -13.07
N ASP A 24 22.58 36.08 -11.81
CA ASP A 24 23.50 35.03 -11.41
C ASP A 24 23.03 33.72 -12.06
N SER A 25 23.92 33.09 -12.83
CA SER A 25 23.57 31.89 -13.60
C SER A 25 22.83 30.86 -12.73
N ALA A 26 23.23 30.74 -11.46
CA ALA A 26 22.56 29.90 -10.46
C ALA A 26 21.11 30.31 -10.18
N GLY A 27 20.80 31.62 -10.13
CA GLY A 27 19.45 32.17 -9.99
C GLY A 27 18.56 31.90 -11.21
N ILE A 28 19.13 31.94 -12.42
CA ILE A 28 18.40 31.56 -13.64
C ILE A 28 18.02 30.07 -13.59
N PHE A 29 18.97 29.20 -13.24
CA PHE A 29 18.71 27.75 -13.11
C PHE A 29 17.67 27.47 -12.02
N TYR A 30 17.74 28.15 -10.88
CA TYR A 30 16.76 28.00 -9.80
C TYR A 30 15.36 28.45 -10.25
N ASN A 31 15.22 29.62 -10.85
CA ASN A 31 13.93 30.13 -11.31
C ASN A 31 13.35 29.25 -12.43
N ALA A 32 14.19 28.79 -13.37
CA ALA A 32 13.77 27.84 -14.39
C ALA A 32 13.31 26.51 -13.79
N PHE A 33 14.01 26.01 -12.77
CA PHE A 33 13.61 24.80 -12.04
C PHE A 33 12.25 24.96 -11.36
N ILE A 34 12.01 26.08 -10.66
CA ILE A 34 10.72 26.37 -10.01
C ILE A 34 9.58 26.49 -11.04
N VAL A 35 9.80 27.21 -12.14
CA VAL A 35 8.79 27.34 -13.21
C VAL A 35 8.44 25.98 -13.83
N ILE A 36 9.45 25.13 -14.06
CA ILE A 36 9.23 23.76 -14.52
C ILE A 36 8.44 22.97 -13.47
N LEU A 37 8.81 23.07 -12.19
CA LEU A 37 8.13 22.36 -11.10
C LEU A 37 6.64 22.76 -11.01
N ASP A 38 6.34 24.06 -11.06
CA ASP A 38 4.98 24.60 -10.99
C ASP A 38 4.13 24.23 -12.22
N ALA A 39 4.76 24.00 -13.38
CA ALA A 39 4.06 23.49 -14.56
C ALA A 39 3.56 22.06 -14.37
N PHE A 40 4.23 21.25 -13.56
CA PHE A 40 3.90 19.84 -13.35
C PHE A 40 3.20 19.55 -12.02
N VAL A 41 3.43 20.35 -10.98
CA VAL A 41 2.92 20.12 -9.62
C VAL A 41 1.93 21.21 -9.24
N GLN A 42 0.70 20.81 -8.95
CA GLN A 42 -0.33 21.71 -8.46
C GLN A 42 -0.12 22.04 -6.98
N PRO A 43 -0.51 23.25 -6.52
CA PRO A 43 -0.41 23.63 -5.13
C PRO A 43 -1.24 22.70 -4.24
N PHE A 44 -0.76 22.47 -3.02
CA PHE A 44 -1.45 21.63 -2.06
C PHE A 44 -2.84 22.19 -1.72
N SER A 45 -3.86 21.35 -1.93
CA SER A 45 -5.22 21.60 -1.47
C SER A 45 -5.56 20.78 -0.23
N ILE A 46 -6.54 21.22 0.54
CA ILE A 46 -7.07 20.46 1.69
C ILE A 46 -7.53 19.07 1.25
N THR A 47 -8.12 18.95 0.06
CA THR A 47 -8.53 17.68 -0.54
C THR A 47 -7.36 16.71 -0.71
N ILE A 48 -6.23 17.19 -1.23
CA ILE A 48 -5.01 16.37 -1.38
C ILE A 48 -4.50 15.93 0.00
N LEU A 49 -4.44 16.84 0.97
CA LEU A 49 -3.98 16.52 2.32
C LEU A 49 -4.84 15.43 2.98
N VAL A 50 -6.17 15.58 2.94
CA VAL A 50 -7.10 14.58 3.48
C VAL A 50 -6.93 13.25 2.75
N SER A 51 -6.80 13.28 1.42
CA SER A 51 -6.62 12.07 0.61
C SER A 51 -5.32 11.33 0.97
N LEU A 52 -4.22 12.05 1.21
CA LEU A 52 -2.95 11.47 1.64
C LEU A 52 -3.06 10.82 3.03
N VAL A 53 -3.74 11.46 3.97
CA VAL A 53 -3.98 10.87 5.30
C VAL A 53 -4.80 9.58 5.17
N VAL A 54 -5.86 9.60 4.38
CA VAL A 54 -6.67 8.40 4.11
C VAL A 54 -5.84 7.31 3.43
N LEU A 55 -4.97 7.67 2.48
CA LEU A 55 -4.07 6.74 1.80
C LEU A 55 -3.12 6.06 2.79
N LEU A 56 -2.53 6.81 3.72
CA LEU A 56 -1.65 6.26 4.75
C LEU A 56 -2.40 5.30 5.69
N VAL A 57 -3.63 5.64 6.07
CA VAL A 57 -4.50 4.76 6.87
C VAL A 57 -4.82 3.49 6.09
N LEU A 58 -5.16 3.59 4.80
CA LEU A 58 -5.43 2.42 3.96
C LEU A 58 -4.19 1.53 3.80
N LEU A 59 -3.00 2.09 3.60
CA LEU A 59 -1.74 1.35 3.54
C LEU A 59 -1.47 0.60 4.86
N PHE A 60 -1.72 1.25 6.00
CA PHE A 60 -1.61 0.58 7.30
C PHE A 60 -2.61 -0.58 7.44
N PHE A 61 -3.87 -0.39 7.02
CA PHE A 61 -4.86 -1.46 7.02
C PHE A 61 -4.49 -2.61 6.08
N SER A 62 -4.02 -2.31 4.87
CA SER A 62 -3.49 -3.29 3.92
C SER A 62 -2.37 -4.11 4.58
N ALA A 63 -1.41 -3.44 5.21
CA ALA A 63 -0.32 -4.09 5.92
C ALA A 63 -0.81 -5.04 7.02
N MET A 64 -1.73 -4.58 7.86
CA MET A 64 -2.30 -5.37 8.95
C MET A 64 -3.09 -6.59 8.45
N VAL A 65 -3.91 -6.44 7.41
CA VAL A 65 -4.70 -7.53 6.84
C VAL A 65 -3.79 -8.55 6.14
N SER A 66 -2.84 -8.08 5.34
CA SER A 66 -1.88 -8.92 4.62
C SER A 66 -1.00 -9.75 5.56
N GLY A 67 -0.48 -9.14 6.63
CA GLY A 67 0.28 -9.85 7.66
C GLY A 67 -0.56 -10.86 8.46
N SER A 68 -1.89 -10.71 8.47
CA SER A 68 -2.77 -11.62 9.24
C SER A 68 -2.76 -13.04 8.70
N GLU A 69 -2.61 -13.21 7.39
CA GLU A 69 -2.48 -14.54 6.77
C GLU A 69 -1.31 -15.29 7.42
N ILE A 70 -0.12 -14.71 7.35
CA ILE A 70 1.10 -15.31 7.89
C ILE A 70 1.02 -15.43 9.41
N GLY A 71 0.53 -14.40 10.10
CA GLY A 71 0.41 -14.40 11.56
C GLY A 71 -0.45 -15.56 12.07
N PHE A 72 -1.63 -15.79 11.48
CA PHE A 72 -2.54 -16.85 11.92
C PHE A 72 -2.10 -18.25 11.46
N PHE A 73 -1.68 -18.40 10.21
CA PHE A 73 -1.39 -19.72 9.64
C PHE A 73 0.03 -20.25 9.94
N SER A 74 0.90 -19.43 10.53
CA SER A 74 2.21 -19.88 11.04
C SER A 74 2.19 -20.32 12.52
N LEU A 75 1.04 -20.24 13.19
CA LEU A 75 0.91 -20.68 14.60
C LEU A 75 1.06 -22.21 14.72
N GLY A 76 2.25 -22.66 15.11
CA GLY A 76 2.51 -24.07 15.42
C GLY A 76 1.81 -24.60 16.68
N PRO A 77 1.87 -25.93 16.92
CA PRO A 77 1.15 -26.61 18.01
C PRO A 77 1.41 -26.03 19.41
N GLN A 78 2.67 -25.70 19.71
CA GLN A 78 3.06 -25.13 21.00
C GLN A 78 2.39 -23.75 21.25
N HIS A 79 2.21 -22.95 20.20
CA HIS A 79 1.50 -21.68 20.32
C HIS A 79 0.03 -21.89 20.63
N LEU A 80 -0.62 -22.83 19.93
CA LEU A 80 -2.03 -23.14 20.11
C LEU A 80 -2.32 -23.69 21.51
N GLU A 81 -1.44 -24.55 22.03
CA GLU A 81 -1.57 -25.07 23.39
C GLU A 81 -1.48 -23.96 24.45
N LYS A 82 -0.49 -23.05 24.32
CA LYS A 82 -0.37 -21.87 25.18
C LYS A 82 -1.61 -20.97 25.09
N LEU A 83 -2.18 -20.79 23.90
CA LEU A 83 -3.39 -19.99 23.71
C LEU A 83 -4.62 -20.63 24.37
N LYS A 84 -4.74 -21.97 24.33
CA LYS A 84 -5.81 -22.74 25.00
C LYS A 84 -5.76 -22.60 26.51
N GLN A 85 -4.55 -22.59 27.08
CA GLN A 85 -4.34 -22.43 28.53
C GLN A 85 -4.49 -20.96 28.98
N SER A 86 -4.46 -19.99 28.06
CA SER A 86 -4.55 -18.57 28.41
C SER A 86 -5.97 -18.12 28.77
N THR A 87 -6.10 -17.26 29.78
CA THR A 87 -7.37 -16.61 30.14
C THR A 87 -7.73 -15.42 29.23
N SER A 88 -6.86 -15.09 28.26
CA SER A 88 -7.04 -13.93 27.39
C SER A 88 -8.19 -14.11 26.39
N GLY A 89 -9.13 -13.15 26.36
CA GLY A 89 -10.21 -13.13 25.37
C GLY A 89 -9.72 -13.13 23.92
N ARG A 90 -8.57 -12.49 23.64
CA ARG A 90 -7.94 -12.49 22.31
C ARG A 90 -7.41 -13.88 21.93
N GLY A 91 -6.85 -14.62 22.88
CA GLY A 91 -6.36 -15.98 22.62
C GLY A 91 -7.48 -16.94 22.25
N LYS A 92 -8.59 -16.89 22.99
CA LYS A 92 -9.81 -17.64 22.66
C LYS A 92 -10.37 -17.27 21.29
N LEU A 93 -10.34 -15.98 20.94
CA LEU A 93 -10.79 -15.52 19.63
C LEU A 93 -9.91 -16.05 18.49
N ILE A 94 -8.58 -16.09 18.65
CA ILE A 94 -7.68 -16.70 17.66
C ILE A 94 -8.05 -18.16 17.40
N LEU A 95 -8.25 -18.94 18.47
CA LEU A 95 -8.64 -20.35 18.34
C LEU A 95 -9.96 -20.50 17.59
N LYS A 96 -10.97 -19.70 17.95
CA LYS A 96 -12.27 -19.67 17.26
C LYS A 96 -12.18 -19.30 15.78
N LEU A 97 -11.28 -18.37 15.42
CA LEU A 97 -11.05 -17.99 14.03
C LEU A 97 -10.40 -19.14 13.25
N LEU A 98 -9.44 -19.83 13.86
CA LEU A 98 -8.73 -20.98 13.28
C LEU A 98 -9.59 -22.24 13.15
N GLU A 99 -10.69 -22.36 13.88
CA GLU A 99 -11.69 -23.44 13.69
C GLU A 99 -12.36 -23.40 12.30
N ARG A 100 -12.35 -22.24 11.63
CA ARG A 100 -12.94 -22.06 10.29
C ARG A 100 -11.90 -21.51 9.30
N PRO A 101 -10.81 -22.25 9.03
CA PRO A 101 -9.63 -21.74 8.33
C PRO A 101 -9.95 -21.30 6.89
N LYS A 102 -10.78 -22.07 6.15
CA LYS A 102 -11.21 -21.70 4.80
C LYS A 102 -11.92 -20.34 4.76
N ARG A 103 -12.78 -20.06 5.75
CA ARG A 103 -13.52 -18.79 5.83
C ARG A 103 -12.63 -17.63 6.30
N LEU A 104 -11.73 -17.90 7.24
CA LEU A 104 -10.74 -16.93 7.70
C LEU A 104 -9.86 -16.48 6.52
N LEU A 105 -9.27 -17.42 5.79
CA LEU A 105 -8.44 -17.14 4.62
C LEU A 105 -9.21 -16.38 3.54
N ALA A 106 -10.42 -16.83 3.20
CA ALA A 106 -11.27 -16.14 2.23
C ALA A 106 -11.54 -14.68 2.63
N THR A 107 -11.81 -14.44 3.92
CA THR A 107 -12.06 -13.08 4.43
C THR A 107 -10.81 -12.21 4.35
N ILE A 108 -9.64 -12.74 4.74
CA ILE A 108 -8.36 -12.03 4.66
C ILE A 108 -8.07 -11.64 3.21
N LEU A 109 -8.23 -12.58 2.27
CA LEU A 109 -8.00 -12.34 0.85
C LEU A 109 -8.94 -11.28 0.28
N ILE A 110 -10.24 -11.36 0.59
CA ILE A 110 -11.22 -10.37 0.15
C ILE A 110 -10.90 -8.98 0.71
N ALA A 111 -10.64 -8.89 2.02
CA ALA A 111 -10.34 -7.62 2.68
C ALA A 111 -9.04 -7.00 2.14
N ASN A 112 -7.98 -7.80 1.95
CA ASN A 112 -6.71 -7.34 1.41
C ASN A 112 -6.89 -6.75 0.01
N ASN A 113 -7.57 -7.49 -0.87
CA ASN A 113 -7.82 -7.05 -2.24
C ASN A 113 -8.71 -5.80 -2.27
N PHE A 114 -9.74 -5.75 -1.43
CA PHE A 114 -10.61 -4.57 -1.33
C PHE A 114 -9.82 -3.31 -0.95
N VAL A 115 -8.99 -3.39 0.09
CA VAL A 115 -8.17 -2.26 0.53
C VAL A 115 -7.14 -1.89 -0.54
N ASN A 116 -6.48 -2.86 -1.18
CA ASN A 116 -5.51 -2.59 -2.24
C ASN A 116 -6.15 -1.88 -3.45
N VAL A 117 -7.34 -2.29 -3.87
CA VAL A 117 -8.08 -1.59 -4.93
C VAL A 117 -8.45 -0.17 -4.50
N ALA A 118 -8.88 0.03 -3.24
CA ALA A 118 -9.15 1.36 -2.71
C ALA A 118 -7.90 2.26 -2.71
N ILE A 119 -6.73 1.72 -2.35
CA ILE A 119 -5.43 2.41 -2.43
C ILE A 119 -5.13 2.83 -3.87
N VAL A 120 -5.30 1.93 -4.85
CA VAL A 120 -5.06 2.24 -6.27
C VAL A 120 -5.98 3.35 -6.75
N ILE A 121 -7.28 3.27 -6.46
CA ILE A 121 -8.27 4.28 -6.86
C ILE A 121 -7.95 5.64 -6.23
N LEU A 122 -7.71 5.67 -4.91
CA LEU A 122 -7.41 6.91 -4.20
C LEU A 122 -6.07 7.53 -4.64
N SER A 123 -5.05 6.70 -4.86
CA SER A 123 -3.76 7.16 -5.38
C SER A 123 -3.88 7.73 -6.79
N THR A 124 -4.73 7.14 -7.64
CA THR A 124 -5.05 7.68 -8.97
C THR A 124 -5.73 9.04 -8.86
N PHE A 125 -6.68 9.17 -7.93
CA PHE A 125 -7.34 10.44 -7.66
C PHE A 125 -6.33 11.50 -7.16
N ILE A 126 -5.46 11.16 -6.22
CA ILE A 126 -4.42 12.09 -5.74
C ILE A 126 -3.50 12.49 -6.89
N ALA A 127 -3.05 11.54 -7.71
CA ALA A 127 -2.15 11.80 -8.81
C ALA A 127 -2.77 12.76 -9.84
N SER A 128 -4.06 12.60 -10.16
CA SER A 128 -4.75 13.46 -11.12
C SER A 128 -5.02 14.88 -10.59
N GLN A 129 -5.15 15.04 -9.28
CA GLN A 129 -5.32 16.37 -8.66
C GLN A 129 -3.99 17.09 -8.44
N TRP A 130 -2.92 16.34 -8.20
CA TRP A 130 -1.65 16.91 -7.78
C TRP A 130 -0.63 17.05 -8.91
N PHE A 131 -0.65 16.17 -9.89
CA PHE A 131 0.27 16.22 -11.03
C PHE A 131 -0.46 16.59 -12.32
N ASN A 132 0.01 17.62 -13.01
CA ASN A 132 -0.43 17.97 -14.35
C ASN A 132 0.41 17.23 -15.39
N LEU A 133 0.11 15.94 -15.57
CA LEU A 133 0.79 15.08 -16.54
C LEU A 133 -0.01 14.92 -17.85
N SER A 134 -0.92 15.85 -18.12
CA SER A 134 -1.79 15.86 -19.31
C SER A 134 -1.00 15.74 -20.61
N SER A 135 0.22 16.27 -20.65
CA SER A 135 1.11 16.24 -21.80
C SER A 135 1.75 14.85 -22.05
N PHE A 136 1.79 13.97 -21.04
CA PHE A 136 2.45 12.66 -21.11
C PHE A 136 1.62 11.55 -20.43
N PRO A 137 0.39 11.26 -20.90
CA PRO A 137 -0.55 10.39 -20.19
C PRO A 137 -0.06 8.94 -20.06
N VAL A 138 0.67 8.42 -21.06
CA VAL A 138 1.22 7.05 -21.02
C VAL A 138 2.33 6.94 -19.98
N LEU A 139 3.23 7.92 -19.93
CA LEU A 139 4.32 7.93 -18.94
C LEU A 139 3.76 8.07 -17.53
N ALA A 140 2.76 8.94 -17.33
CA ALA A 140 2.06 9.10 -16.07
C ALA A 140 1.47 7.78 -15.58
N PHE A 141 0.76 7.07 -16.46
CA PHE A 141 0.18 5.77 -16.15
C PHE A 141 1.25 4.74 -15.74
N ILE A 142 2.35 4.61 -16.50
CA ILE A 142 3.41 3.64 -16.19
C ILE A 142 4.05 3.95 -14.84
N VAL A 143 4.44 5.21 -14.62
CA VAL A 143 5.05 5.65 -13.35
C VAL A 143 4.10 5.37 -12.19
N GLN A 144 2.82 5.71 -12.36
CA GLN A 144 1.82 5.52 -11.35
C GLN A 144 1.61 4.04 -11.01
N VAL A 145 1.50 3.16 -12.01
CA VAL A 145 1.38 1.71 -11.80
C VAL A 145 2.59 1.17 -11.05
N VAL A 146 3.80 1.52 -11.47
CA VAL A 146 5.05 1.04 -10.85
C VAL A 146 5.16 1.52 -9.41
N VAL A 147 4.96 2.82 -9.16
CA VAL A 147 5.11 3.43 -7.84
C VAL A 147 4.05 2.91 -6.87
N ILE A 148 2.76 2.91 -7.25
CA ILE A 148 1.69 2.43 -6.35
C ILE A 148 1.87 0.94 -6.07
N THR A 149 2.19 0.13 -7.09
CA THR A 149 2.40 -1.32 -6.90
C THR A 149 3.58 -1.57 -5.98
N ALA A 150 4.70 -0.86 -6.16
CA ALA A 150 5.85 -0.96 -5.28
C ALA A 150 5.50 -0.57 -3.83
N LEU A 151 4.73 0.50 -3.62
CA LEU A 151 4.27 0.91 -2.29
C LEU A 151 3.38 -0.16 -1.63
N ILE A 152 2.40 -0.70 -2.36
CA ILE A 152 1.53 -1.76 -1.85
C ILE A 152 2.34 -3.02 -1.54
N LEU A 153 3.21 -3.47 -2.46
CA LEU A 153 3.99 -4.68 -2.27
C LEU A 153 4.98 -4.54 -1.11
N LEU A 154 5.74 -3.45 -1.03
CA LEU A 154 6.74 -3.28 0.01
C LEU A 154 6.09 -3.04 1.37
N LEU A 155 5.22 -2.02 1.46
CA LEU A 155 4.68 -1.57 2.74
C LEU A 155 3.42 -2.33 3.16
N GLY A 156 2.54 -2.63 2.20
CA GLY A 156 1.27 -3.31 2.44
C GLY A 156 1.35 -4.83 2.48
N GLU A 157 2.41 -5.44 1.94
CA GLU A 157 2.46 -6.90 1.80
C GLU A 157 3.73 -7.56 2.35
N ILE A 158 4.90 -7.27 1.79
CA ILE A 158 6.14 -7.98 2.10
C ILE A 158 6.59 -7.71 3.53
N LEU A 159 6.78 -6.44 3.91
CA LEU A 159 7.23 -6.06 5.25
C LEU A 159 6.32 -6.58 6.38
N PRO A 160 4.98 -6.40 6.32
CA PRO A 160 4.11 -6.89 7.39
C PRO A 160 4.05 -8.42 7.45
N LYS A 161 4.11 -9.13 6.32
CA LYS A 161 4.19 -10.59 6.29
C LYS A 161 5.50 -11.08 6.92
N MET A 162 6.62 -10.43 6.64
CA MET A 162 7.91 -10.70 7.27
C MET A 162 7.87 -10.44 8.79
N TYR A 163 7.25 -9.36 9.23
CA TYR A 163 7.10 -9.10 10.67
C TYR A 163 6.21 -10.15 11.34
N ALA A 164 5.10 -10.53 10.70
CA ALA A 164 4.16 -11.51 11.21
C ALA A 164 4.75 -12.93 11.28
N SER A 165 5.70 -13.28 10.40
CA SER A 165 6.39 -14.58 10.46
C SER A 165 7.33 -14.68 11.67
N VAL A 166 7.95 -13.57 12.08
CA VAL A 166 8.83 -13.52 13.26
C VAL A 166 8.04 -13.50 14.56
N TYR A 167 6.92 -12.75 14.60
CA TYR A 167 6.12 -12.57 15.82
C TYR A 167 4.63 -12.98 15.66
N PRO A 168 4.34 -14.24 15.29
CA PRO A 168 3.00 -14.65 14.87
C PRO A 168 1.96 -14.54 15.98
N VAL A 169 2.27 -14.96 17.21
CA VAL A 169 1.32 -14.87 18.34
C VAL A 169 0.95 -13.42 18.66
N ARG A 170 1.92 -12.50 18.62
CA ARG A 170 1.67 -11.08 18.90
C ARG A 170 0.81 -10.46 17.81
N PHE A 171 1.13 -10.76 16.55
CA PHE A 171 0.40 -10.26 15.39
C PHE A 171 -1.04 -10.80 15.35
N SER A 172 -1.23 -12.10 15.57
CA SER A 172 -2.59 -12.68 15.63
C SER A 172 -3.42 -12.08 16.76
N LYS A 173 -2.81 -11.76 17.91
CA LYS A 173 -3.52 -11.12 19.02
C LYS A 173 -3.99 -9.71 18.68
N SER A 174 -3.19 -8.89 17.98
CA SER A 174 -3.62 -7.55 17.56
C SER A 174 -4.75 -7.63 16.53
N MET A 175 -4.70 -8.60 15.62
CA MET A 175 -5.66 -8.71 14.51
C MET A 175 -6.90 -9.55 14.81
N ALA A 176 -6.94 -10.36 15.88
CA ALA A 176 -8.07 -11.21 16.19
C ALA A 176 -9.41 -10.45 16.27
N GLY A 177 -9.42 -9.29 16.92
CA GLY A 177 -10.62 -8.45 17.02
C GLY A 177 -11.06 -7.90 15.66
N VAL A 178 -10.10 -7.36 14.90
CA VAL A 178 -10.33 -6.79 13.57
C VAL A 178 -10.89 -7.84 12.62
N LEU A 179 -10.26 -9.02 12.55
CA LEU A 179 -10.70 -10.11 11.67
C LEU A 179 -12.08 -10.64 12.04
N ASN A 180 -12.44 -10.67 13.33
CA ASN A 180 -13.78 -11.06 13.74
C ASN A 180 -14.85 -10.07 13.24
N VAL A 181 -14.53 -8.77 13.14
CA VAL A 181 -15.40 -7.78 12.51
C VAL A 181 -15.43 -7.98 10.99
N LEU A 182 -14.27 -8.14 10.35
CA LEU A 182 -14.18 -8.36 8.90
C LEU A 182 -14.92 -9.61 8.43
N ILE A 183 -14.90 -10.70 9.21
CA ILE A 183 -15.65 -11.93 8.90
C ILE A 183 -17.16 -11.67 8.88
N LYS A 184 -17.67 -10.83 9.81
CA LYS A 184 -19.09 -10.47 9.82
C LYS A 184 -19.44 -9.57 8.63
N MET A 185 -18.59 -8.58 8.36
CA MET A 185 -18.76 -7.62 7.25
C MET A 185 -18.73 -8.31 5.89
N PHE A 186 -17.73 -9.16 5.64
CA PHE A 186 -17.53 -9.87 4.38
C PHE A 186 -18.13 -11.28 4.38
N TYR A 187 -19.06 -11.59 5.29
CA TYR A 187 -19.74 -12.87 5.34
C TYR A 187 -20.38 -13.32 4.00
N PRO A 188 -21.13 -12.46 3.26
CA PRO A 188 -21.76 -12.90 2.02
C PRO A 188 -20.72 -13.25 0.95
N LEU A 189 -19.71 -12.38 0.77
CA LEU A 189 -18.64 -12.55 -0.21
C LEU A 189 -17.76 -13.77 0.11
N SER A 190 -17.34 -13.92 1.36
CA SER A 190 -16.53 -15.07 1.79
C SER A 190 -17.29 -16.40 1.65
N SER A 191 -18.61 -16.40 1.85
CA SER A 191 -19.43 -17.60 1.69
C SER A 191 -19.55 -18.03 0.22
N ILE A 192 -19.60 -17.09 -0.72
CA ILE A 192 -19.56 -17.40 -2.16
C ILE A 192 -18.21 -18.05 -2.49
N LEU A 193 -17.10 -17.45 -2.05
CA LEU A 193 -15.76 -17.94 -2.35
C LEU A 193 -15.51 -19.34 -1.80
N VAL A 194 -15.88 -19.59 -0.53
CA VAL A 194 -15.75 -20.92 0.10
C VAL A 194 -16.61 -21.96 -0.62
N ARG A 195 -17.82 -21.60 -1.07
CA ARG A 195 -18.67 -22.50 -1.86
C ARG A 195 -18.01 -22.84 -3.19
N SER A 196 -17.50 -21.85 -3.92
CA SER A 196 -16.80 -22.08 -5.20
C SER A 196 -15.66 -23.09 -5.07
N THR A 197 -14.83 -22.98 -4.03
CA THR A 197 -13.76 -23.96 -3.77
C THR A 197 -14.33 -25.36 -3.51
N SER A 198 -15.40 -25.49 -2.73
CA SER A 198 -16.02 -26.80 -2.46
C SER A 198 -16.63 -27.47 -3.70
N PHE A 199 -17.12 -26.68 -4.68
CA PHE A 199 -17.59 -27.21 -5.96
C PHE A 199 -16.45 -27.80 -6.80
N LEU A 200 -15.25 -27.20 -6.73
CA LEU A 200 -14.06 -27.69 -7.41
C LEU A 200 -13.49 -28.94 -6.73
N ASP A 201 -13.41 -28.95 -5.40
CA ASP A 201 -12.96 -30.10 -4.61
C ASP A 201 -13.78 -31.37 -4.98
N ASN A 202 -15.11 -31.23 -5.11
CA ASN A 202 -16.02 -32.33 -5.46
C ASN A 202 -15.90 -32.84 -6.92
N ARG A 203 -15.27 -32.06 -7.81
CA ARG A 203 -15.00 -32.48 -9.20
C ARG A 203 -13.62 -33.12 -9.34
N VAL A 204 -12.63 -32.62 -8.59
CA VAL A 204 -11.26 -33.16 -8.59
C VAL A 204 -11.20 -34.51 -7.85
N ALA A 205 -11.85 -34.62 -6.70
CA ALA A 205 -11.91 -35.88 -5.95
C ALA A 205 -12.55 -37.03 -6.76
N ARG A 206 -13.60 -36.72 -7.53
CA ARG A 206 -14.25 -37.68 -8.44
C ARG A 206 -13.35 -38.16 -9.57
N LYS A 207 -12.44 -37.32 -10.06
CA LYS A 207 -11.51 -37.69 -11.15
C LYS A 207 -10.38 -38.60 -10.65
N SER A 208 -9.85 -38.37 -9.44
CA SER A 208 -8.80 -39.23 -8.87
C SER A 208 -9.31 -40.64 -8.52
N HIS A 209 -10.56 -40.75 -8.07
CA HIS A 209 -11.16 -42.04 -7.70
C HIS A 209 -11.52 -42.92 -8.91
N VAL A 210 -11.66 -42.33 -10.10
CA VAL A 210 -11.90 -43.04 -11.37
C VAL A 210 -10.58 -43.56 -11.96
N LEU A 211 -9.50 -42.78 -11.90
CA LEU A 211 -8.17 -43.19 -12.40
C LEU A 211 -7.56 -44.35 -11.61
N SER A 212 -7.70 -44.35 -10.28
CA SER A 212 -7.19 -45.44 -9.44
C SER A 212 -7.94 -46.77 -9.64
N ARG A 213 -9.17 -46.75 -10.16
CA ARG A 213 -9.91 -47.99 -10.51
C ARG A 213 -9.52 -48.52 -11.89
N SER A 214 -9.21 -47.66 -12.86
CA SER A 214 -8.74 -48.10 -14.18
C SER A 214 -7.33 -48.70 -14.13
N GLU A 215 -6.44 -48.16 -13.30
CA GLU A 215 -5.06 -48.68 -13.14
C GLU A 215 -4.97 -50.04 -12.41
N LEU A 216 -6.02 -50.43 -11.68
CA LEU A 216 -6.12 -51.73 -11.01
C LEU A 216 -6.83 -52.80 -11.88
N SER A 217 -7.36 -52.40 -13.04
CA SER A 217 -8.15 -53.27 -13.93
C SER A 217 -7.40 -53.67 -15.21
N ASP A 218 -6.18 -53.15 -15.39
CA ASP A 218 -5.21 -53.50 -16.45
C ASP A 218 -4.05 -54.30 -15.85
#